data_AF-A0A924R9E2-F1
#
_entry.id   AF-A0A924R9E2-F1
#
_cell.length_a   1.000
_cell.length_b   1.000
_cell.length_c   1.000
_cell.angle_alpha   90.00
_cell.angle_beta   90.00
_cell.angle_gamma   90.00
#
_symmetry.space_group_name_H-M   'P 1'
#
loop_
_entity.id
_entity.type
_entity.pdbx_description
1 polymer ?
#
loop_
_entity_poly.entity_id
_entity_poly.type
_entity_poly.pdbx_seq_one_letter_code
_entity_poly.pdbx_strand_id
1 'polypeptide(L)' 'MVDKFSQKQKPDTLQYYLLVELEKQMIITYKKTTDLNWQAFTHNNLSDIVDLPQLNISITLKEIYQA' A
#
# COMPACT_ATOMS: atom_id res chain seq x y z
N MET A 1 -5.06 -16.41 -1.84
CA MET A 1 -3.93 -15.94 -1.03
C MET A 1 -4.50 -15.18 0.15
N VAL A 2 -4.33 -15.67 1.39
CA VAL A 2 -4.93 -15.03 2.56
C VAL A 2 -3.93 -14.01 3.09
N ASP A 3 -4.26 -12.73 2.98
CA ASP A 3 -3.41 -11.64 3.45
C ASP A 3 -3.20 -11.75 4.98
N LYS A 4 -1.93 -11.65 5.41
CA LYS A 4 -1.57 -11.61 6.84
C LYS A 4 -2.06 -10.32 7.51
N PHE A 5 -2.31 -9.27 6.73
CA PHE A 5 -2.92 -8.02 7.18
C PHE A 5 -4.28 -8.22 7.83
N SER A 6 -5.07 -9.18 7.33
CA SER A 6 -6.42 -9.45 7.83
C SER A 6 -6.45 -10.31 9.10
N GLN A 7 -5.33 -10.96 9.45
CA GLN A 7 -5.31 -12.00 10.48
C GLN A 7 -4.56 -11.62 11.77
N LYS A 8 -3.79 -10.53 11.77
CA LYS A 8 -3.02 -10.09 12.95
C LYS A 8 -3.54 -8.79 13.53
N GLN A 9 -3.42 -8.67 14.86
CA GLN A 9 -3.60 -7.42 15.58
C GLN A 9 -2.58 -6.41 15.02
N LYS A 10 -3.08 -5.35 14.36
CA LYS A 10 -2.23 -4.34 13.72
C LYS A 10 -1.71 -3.40 14.82
N PRO A 11 -0.44 -2.98 14.80
CA PRO A 11 0.04 -1.94 15.70
C PRO A 11 -0.80 -0.67 15.55
N ASP A 12 -1.11 0.01 16.65
CA ASP A 12 -1.89 1.24 16.61
C ASP A 12 -1.19 2.36 15.84
N THR A 13 0.14 2.30 15.80
CA THR A 13 1.03 3.23 15.09
C THR A 13 1.14 2.95 13.59
N LEU A 14 0.62 1.82 13.09
CA LEU A 14 0.71 1.49 11.66
C LEU A 14 -0.22 2.39 10.85
N GLN A 15 0.36 3.20 9.96
CA GLN A 15 -0.37 4.17 9.12
C GLN A 15 -0.57 3.67 7.68
N TYR A 16 0.37 2.86 7.19
CA TYR A 16 0.38 2.35 5.83
C TYR A 16 0.73 0.86 5.83
N TYR A 17 0.11 0.11 4.93
CA TYR A 17 0.50 -1.26 4.61
C TYR A 17 0.38 -1.46 3.09
N LEU A 18 1.46 -1.90 2.46
CA LEU A 18 1.50 -2.13 1.03
C LEU A 18 1.61 -3.63 0.80
N LEU A 19 0.67 -4.17 0.02
CA LEU A 19 0.74 -5.52 -0.51
C LEU A 19 1.22 -5.45 -1.96
N VAL A 20 2.42 -5.97 -2.23
CA VAL A 20 3.02 -5.99 -3.56
C VAL A 20 2.84 -7.37 -4.18
N GLU A 21 2.16 -7.43 -5.31
CA GLU A 21 1.89 -8.64 -6.08
C GLU A 21 2.78 -8.66 -7.33
N LEU A 22 3.99 -9.22 -7.18
CA LEU A 22 5.06 -9.18 -8.18
C LEU A 22 4.64 -9.73 -9.56
N GLU A 23 3.95 -10.87 -9.58
CA GLU A 23 3.54 -11.53 -10.82
C GLU A 23 2.50 -10.73 -11.62
N LYS A 24 1.72 -9.89 -10.94
CA LYS A 24 0.61 -9.13 -11.52
C LYS A 24 0.94 -7.66 -11.74
N GLN A 25 2.14 -7.22 -11.32
CA GLN A 25 2.54 -5.81 -11.28
C GLN A 25 1.47 -4.93 -10.61
N MET A 26 0.91 -5.42 -9.50
CA MET A 26 -0.17 -4.77 -8.78
C MET A 26 0.25 -4.46 -7.35
N ILE A 27 -0.12 -3.29 -6.85
CA ILE A 27 0.10 -2.90 -5.46
C ILE A 27 -1.23 -2.52 -4.85
N ILE A 28 -1.54 -3.11 -3.70
CA ILE A 28 -2.69 -2.70 -2.89
C ILE A 28 -2.16 -1.93 -1.69
N THR A 29 -2.50 -0.64 -1.63
CA THR A 29 -2.10 0.26 -0.55
C THR A 29 -3.25 0.40 0.43
N TYR A 30 -3.03 0.00 1.67
CA TYR A 30 -3.93 0.23 2.79
C TYR A 30 -3.46 1.45 3.58
N LYS A 31 -4.32 2.46 3.72
CA LYS A 31 -4.05 3.69 4.47
C LYS A 31 -4.98 3.79 5.67
N LYS A 32 -4.44 4.08 6.84
CA LYS A 32 -5.23 4.38 8.03
C LYS A 32 -5.72 5.83 7.94
N THR A 33 -7.02 6.02 8.04
CA THR A 33 -7.67 7.33 8.00
C THR A 33 -7.79 7.93 9.39
N THR A 34 -8.13 9.22 9.48
CA THR A 34 -8.23 9.96 10.75
C THR A 34 -9.31 9.44 11.69
N ASP A 35 -10.31 8.76 11.14
CA ASP A 35 -11.37 8.03 11.86
C ASP A 35 -10.95 6.62 12.30
N LEU A 36 -9.65 6.29 12.19
CA LEU A 36 -9.05 5.00 12.52
C LEU A 36 -9.51 3.82 11.64
N ASN A 37 -10.23 4.11 10.54
CA ASN A 37 -10.57 3.11 9.55
C ASN A 37 -9.43 2.87 8.57
N TRP A 38 -9.56 1.81 7.77
CA TRP A 38 -8.60 1.46 6.73
C TRP A 38 -9.25 1.60 5.36
N GLN A 39 -8.59 2.33 4.46
CA GLN A 39 -8.97 2.44 3.06
C GLN A 39 -7.96 1.72 2.17
N ALA A 40 -8.45 0.97 1.18
CA ALA A 40 -7.61 0.24 0.24
C ALA A 40 -7.64 0.93 -1.13
N PHE A 41 -6.46 1.06 -1.74
CA PHE A 41 -6.26 1.62 -3.07
C PHE A 41 -5.48 0.61 -3.90
N THR A 42 -6.02 0.24 -5.06
CA THR A 42 -5.34 -0.68 -5.98
C THR A 42 -4.67 0.12 -7.08
N HIS A 43 -3.38 -0.16 -7.29
CA HIS A 43 -2.56 0.41 -8.34
C HIS A 43 -2.10 -0.73 -9.24
N ASN A 44 -2.27 -0.59 -10.55
CA ASN A 44 -1.96 -1.65 -11.53
C ASN A 44 -1.44 -1.11 -12.87
N ASN A 45 -1.25 0.19 -12.99
CA ASN A 45 -0.54 0.83 -14.10
C ASN A 45 0.83 1.31 -13.62
N LEU A 46 1.88 1.13 -14.43
CA LEU A 46 3.23 1.58 -14.12
C LEU A 46 3.33 3.10 -13.87
N SER A 47 2.41 3.88 -14.44
CA SER A 47 2.30 5.33 -14.19
C SER A 47 1.54 5.68 -12.91
N ASP A 48 0.93 4.71 -12.23
CA ASP A 48 0.23 4.96 -10.98
C ASP A 48 1.22 5.37 -9.89
N ILE A 49 0.79 6.32 -9.07
CA ILE A 49 1.58 6.86 -7.96
C ILE A 49 1.04 6.30 -6.65
N VAL A 50 1.94 5.68 -5.88
CA VAL A 50 1.71 5.35 -4.47
C VAL A 50 2.16 6.54 -3.63
N ASP A 51 1.18 7.33 -3.21
CA ASP A 51 1.41 8.54 -2.41
C ASP A 51 1.32 8.25 -0.90
N LEU A 52 2.36 8.58 -0.14
CA LEU A 52 2.50 8.32 1.31
C LEU A 52 2.90 9.63 2.03
N PRO A 53 1.98 10.59 2.18
CA PRO A 53 2.31 11.96 2.56
C PRO A 53 2.94 12.10 3.95
N GLN A 54 2.57 11.26 4.94
CA GLN A 54 3.18 11.33 6.28
C GLN A 54 4.66 10.89 6.28
N LEU A 55 5.09 10.15 5.25
CA LEU A 55 6.49 9.77 5.06
C LEU A 55 7.22 10.71 4.10
N ASN A 56 6.51 11.68 3.50
CA ASN A 56 7.00 12.51 2.40
C ASN A 56 7.55 11.66 1.23
N ILE A 57 6.86 10.56 0.92
CA ILE A 57 7.21 9.64 -0.17
C ILE A 57 6.10 9.67 -1.22
N SER A 58 6.50 9.81 -2.47
CA SER A 58 5.64 9.62 -3.63
C SER A 58 6.45 8.83 -4.65
N ILE A 59 5.97 7.65 -5.03
CA ILE A 59 6.72 6.71 -5.86
C ILE A 59 5.81 6.08 -6.91
N THR A 60 6.31 5.95 -8.13
CA THR A 60 5.57 5.28 -9.21
C THR A 60 5.70 3.77 -9.10
N LEU A 61 4.71 3.03 -9.61
CA LEU A 61 4.81 1.56 -9.72
C LEU A 61 6.03 1.15 -10.56
N LYS A 62 6.36 1.92 -11.60
CA LYS A 62 7.57 1.72 -12.40
C LYS A 62 8.82 1.69 -11.52
N GLU A 63 9.00 2.65 -10.63
CA GLU A 63 10.16 2.71 -9.74
C GLU A 63 10.20 1.54 -8.74
N ILE A 64 9.04 1.06 -8.27
CA ILE A 64 8.96 -0.08 -7.36
C ILE A 64 9.38 -1.39 -8.05
N TYR A 65 8.97 -1.60 -9.30
CA TYR A 65 9.24 -2.84 -10.05
C TYR A 65 10.57 -2.83 -10.82
N GLN A 66 11.23 -1.68 -10.94
CA GLN A 66 12.53 -1.55 -11.61
C GLN A 66 13.71 -1.40 -10.65
N ALA A 67 13.45 -1.43 -9.33
CA ALA A 67 14.46 -1.37 -8.28
C ALA A 67 15.29 -2.66 -8.16
#